data_AF-A0A969ICY2-F1
#
_entry.id   AF-A0A969ICY2-F1
#
_cell.length_a   1.000
_cell.length_b   1.000
_cell.length_c   1.000
_cell.angle_alpha   90.00
_cell.angle_beta   90.00
_cell.angle_gamma   90.00
#
_symmetry.space_group_name_H-M   'P 1'
#
loop_
_entity.id
_entity.type
_entity.pdbx_description
1 polymer ?
#
loop_
_entity_poly.entity_id
_entity_poly.type
_entity_poly.pdbx_seq_one_letter_code
_entity_poly.pdbx_strand_id
1 'polypeptide(L)'
;MKNKFIKSLVVLIITLSCFSCTKLDEEVFDQVEADNFYSNFGEADVVAAMGPVYSDMRGLYAGYSAHLNGVWLYTGEETTDLQVTPSRGGAWYDGGTYYRLHQH
;
A
#
# COMPACT_ATOMS: atom_id res chain seq x y z
N MET A 1 17.33 28.87 -51.98
CA MET A 1 16.05 28.12 -51.84
C MET A 1 16.17 26.85 -51.01
N LYS A 2 17.25 26.05 -51.16
CA LYS A 2 17.52 24.83 -50.37
C LYS A 2 17.40 24.99 -48.84
N ASN A 3 17.92 26.08 -48.25
CA ASN A 3 17.87 26.28 -46.79
C ASN A 3 16.47 26.59 -46.24
N LYS A 4 15.56 27.16 -47.04
CA LYS A 4 14.15 27.36 -46.65
C LYS A 4 13.38 26.04 -46.72
N PHE A 5 13.71 25.20 -47.70
CA PHE A 5 13.13 23.87 -47.86
C PHE A 5 13.55 22.92 -46.72
N ILE A 6 14.82 22.93 -46.33
CA ILE A 6 15.34 22.14 -45.20
C ILE A 6 14.68 22.58 -43.88
N LYS A 7 14.54 23.89 -43.63
CA LYS A 7 13.85 24.39 -42.44
C LYS A 7 12.37 23.98 -42.41
N SER A 8 11.69 24.03 -43.56
CA SER A 8 10.30 23.56 -43.68
C SER A 8 10.16 22.06 -43.42
N LEU A 9 11.14 21.26 -43.86
CA LEU A 9 11.14 19.81 -43.66
C LEU A 9 11.38 19.44 -42.18
N VAL A 10 12.27 20.16 -41.50
CA VAL A 10 12.54 19.94 -40.06
C VAL A 10 11.32 20.29 -39.21
N VAL A 11 10.64 21.40 -39.51
CA VAL A 11 9.41 21.78 -38.80
C VAL A 11 8.30 20.73 -38.99
N LEU A 12 8.17 20.19 -40.20
CA LEU A 12 7.19 19.14 -40.50
C LEU A 12 7.45 17.87 -39.68
N ILE A 13 8.70 17.41 -39.62
CA ILE A 13 9.09 16.22 -38.86
C ILE A 13 8.81 16.40 -37.36
N ILE A 14 9.08 17.57 -36.80
CA ILE A 14 8.80 17.88 -35.39
C ILE A 14 7.29 17.87 -35.13
N THR A 15 6.48 18.47 -36.01
CA THR A 15 5.01 18.48 -35.82
C THR A 15 4.39 17.09 -35.92
N LEU A 16 4.92 16.19 -36.77
CA LEU A 16 4.45 14.81 -36.84
C LEU A 16 4.83 13.98 -35.60
N SER A 17 5.95 14.30 -34.94
CA SER A 17 6.36 13.59 -33.72
C SER A 17 5.47 13.87 -32.49
N CYS A 18 4.61 14.90 -32.54
CA CYS A 18 3.65 15.21 -31.48
C CYS A 18 2.31 14.48 -31.62
N PHE A 19 2.02 13.84 -32.77
CA PHE A 19 0.83 13.00 -32.95
C PHE A 19 1.15 11.56 -32.54
N SER A 20 1.30 11.32 -31.24
CA SER A 20 1.39 9.97 -30.68
C SER A 20 0.01 9.48 -30.26
N CYS A 21 -0.38 8.29 -30.72
CA CYS A 21 -1.57 7.59 -30.24
C CYS A 21 -1.26 6.99 -28.85
N THR A 22 -1.49 7.75 -27.78
CA THR A 22 -1.34 7.26 -26.40
C THR A 22 -2.70 6.87 -25.79
N LYS A 23 -3.54 6.16 -26.56
CA LYS A 23 -4.67 5.43 -25.96
C LYS A 23 -4.19 4.01 -25.71
N LEU A 24 -3.71 3.80 -24.50
CA LEU A 24 -3.27 2.50 -24.01
C LEU A 24 -4.18 2.17 -22.81
N ASP A 25 -5.40 1.80 -23.14
CA ASP A 25 -6.34 1.27 -22.15
C ASP A 25 -5.94 -0.20 -21.92
N GLU A 26 -5.54 -0.53 -20.69
CA GLU A 26 -5.11 -1.88 -20.31
C GLU A 26 -6.33 -2.69 -19.86
N GLU A 27 -6.63 -3.78 -20.56
CA GLU A 27 -7.61 -4.76 -20.09
C GLU A 27 -6.93 -5.69 -19.07
N VAL A 28 -7.15 -5.41 -17.79
CA VAL A 28 -6.59 -6.21 -16.69
C VAL A 28 -7.45 -7.45 -16.48
N PHE A 29 -6.94 -8.62 -16.90
CA PHE A 29 -7.66 -9.90 -16.79
C PHE A 29 -7.35 -10.68 -15.50
N ASP A 30 -6.21 -10.38 -14.87
CA ASP A 30 -5.65 -11.19 -13.79
C ASP A 30 -5.94 -10.61 -12.39
N GLN A 31 -6.53 -9.40 -12.34
CA GLN A 31 -6.85 -8.71 -11.10
C GLN A 31 -8.26 -8.15 -11.19
N VAL A 32 -8.98 -8.19 -10.07
CA VAL A 32 -10.28 -7.54 -9.97
C VAL A 32 -10.05 -6.09 -9.61
N GLU A 33 -10.53 -5.17 -10.45
CA GLU A 33 -10.53 -3.75 -10.11
C GLU A 33 -11.37 -3.50 -8.85
N ALA A 34 -10.76 -2.85 -7.85
CA ALA A 34 -11.40 -2.61 -6.55
C ALA A 34 -12.74 -1.87 -6.70
N ASP A 35 -12.82 -0.93 -7.63
CA ASP A 35 -14.02 -0.12 -7.88
C ASP A 35 -15.18 -0.96 -8.48
N ASN A 36 -14.86 -2.06 -9.15
CA ASN A 36 -15.83 -2.91 -9.85
C ASN A 36 -16.13 -4.23 -9.11
N PHE A 37 -15.36 -4.56 -8.06
CA PHE A 37 -15.50 -5.82 -7.31
C PHE A 37 -16.91 -6.03 -6.75
N TYR A 38 -17.56 -4.97 -6.26
CA TYR A 38 -18.90 -5.07 -5.66
C TYR A 38 -20.05 -4.92 -6.66
N SER A 39 -19.78 -4.59 -7.92
CA SER A 39 -20.81 -4.27 -8.92
C SER A 39 -21.67 -5.48 -9.32
N ASN A 40 -21.14 -6.70 -9.24
CA ASN A 40 -21.85 -7.96 -9.49
C ASN A 40 -21.68 -8.95 -8.33
N PHE A 41 -21.71 -8.44 -7.10
CA PHE A 41 -21.42 -9.24 -5.91
C PHE A 41 -22.42 -10.38 -5.69
N GLY A 42 -21.94 -11.62 -5.68
CA GLY A 42 -22.71 -12.82 -5.40
C GLY A 42 -22.28 -13.56 -4.13
N GLU A 43 -22.98 -14.64 -3.80
CA GLU A 43 -22.69 -15.46 -2.60
C GLU A 43 -21.29 -16.11 -2.66
N ALA A 44 -20.81 -16.45 -3.86
CA ALA A 44 -19.47 -17.00 -4.07
C ALA A 44 -18.34 -15.99 -3.76
N ASP A 45 -18.61 -14.69 -3.86
CA ASP A 45 -17.62 -13.63 -3.69
C ASP A 45 -17.43 -13.23 -2.21
N VAL A 46 -18.32 -13.70 -1.33
CA VAL A 46 -18.28 -13.41 0.12
C VAL A 46 -16.94 -13.82 0.73
N VAL A 47 -16.43 -14.99 0.39
CA VAL A 47 -15.15 -15.48 0.91
C VAL A 47 -13.98 -14.62 0.41
N ALA A 48 -14.02 -14.19 -0.86
CA ALA A 48 -13.00 -13.32 -1.45
C ALA A 48 -13.01 -11.93 -0.80
N ALA A 49 -14.18 -11.38 -0.50
CA ALA A 49 -14.33 -10.10 0.19
C ALA A 49 -13.86 -10.15 1.65
N MET A 50 -14.06 -11.28 2.33
CA MET A 50 -13.65 -11.46 3.73
C MET A 50 -12.13 -11.62 3.90
N GLY A 51 -11.43 -12.18 2.91
CA GLY A 51 -9.98 -12.42 2.97
C GLY A 51 -9.14 -11.20 3.38
N PRO A 52 -9.29 -10.04 2.69
CA PRO A 52 -8.60 -8.81 3.05
C PRO A 52 -8.91 -8.32 4.47
N VAL A 53 -10.17 -8.41 4.91
CA VAL A 53 -10.57 -8.00 6.27
C VAL A 53 -9.81 -8.78 7.34
N TYR A 54 -9.67 -10.10 7.17
CA TYR A 54 -8.87 -10.91 8.10
C TYR A 54 -7.37 -10.66 7.98
N SER A 55 -6.87 -10.32 6.79
CA SER A 55 -5.48 -9.92 6.58
C SER A 55 -5.16 -8.63 7.33
N ASP A 56 -6.04 -7.64 7.26
CA ASP A 56 -5.90 -6.36 7.98
C ASP A 56 -6.05 -6.55 9.49
N MET A 57 -7.02 -7.37 9.91
CA MET A 57 -7.22 -7.71 11.33
C MET A 57 -5.99 -8.41 11.93
N ARG A 58 -5.29 -9.24 11.13
CA ARG A 58 -4.01 -9.81 11.54
C ARG A 58 -2.97 -8.72 11.80
N GLY A 59 -2.87 -7.71 10.94
CA GLY A 59 -2.01 -6.55 11.17
C GLY A 59 -2.34 -5.80 12.47
N LEU A 60 -3.62 -5.73 12.83
CA LEU A 60 -4.13 -5.04 14.03
C LEU A 60 -3.95 -5.82 15.34
N TYR A 61 -3.90 -7.17 15.31
CA TYR A 61 -3.84 -7.99 16.52
C TYR A 61 -2.56 -8.82 16.66
N ALA A 62 -2.02 -9.33 15.55
CA ALA A 62 -0.90 -10.28 15.58
C ALA A 62 -0.16 -10.29 14.23
N GLY A 63 0.93 -9.53 14.11
CA GLY A 63 1.71 -9.43 12.87
C GLY A 63 3.16 -9.04 13.10
N TYR A 64 3.99 -9.33 12.11
CA TYR A 64 5.34 -8.75 12.05
C TYR A 64 5.21 -7.23 11.99
N SER A 65 5.94 -6.51 12.85
CA SER A 65 5.83 -5.05 13.01
C SER A 65 4.52 -4.52 13.61
N ALA A 66 3.69 -5.37 14.23
CA ALA A 66 2.49 -4.94 14.96
C ALA A 66 2.78 -3.85 16.02
N HIS A 67 3.95 -3.90 16.67
CA HIS A 67 4.39 -2.86 17.61
C HIS A 67 4.56 -1.46 16.97
N LEU A 68 4.75 -1.36 15.65
CA LEU A 68 4.88 -0.08 14.93
C LEU A 68 3.53 0.55 14.55
N ASN A 69 2.46 -0.26 14.49
CA ASN A 69 1.15 0.16 13.99
C ASN A 69 0.12 0.42 15.11
N GLY A 70 0.55 0.55 16.36
CA GLY A 70 -0.35 0.90 17.48
C GLY A 70 -1.31 -0.23 17.84
N VAL A 71 -0.83 -1.48 17.86
CA VAL A 71 -1.65 -2.66 18.07
C VAL A 71 -2.20 -2.75 19.51
N TRP A 72 -3.49 -3.09 19.60
CA TRP A 72 -4.30 -3.22 20.82
C TRP A 72 -3.61 -4.04 21.90
N LEU A 73 -2.92 -5.12 21.52
CA LEU A 73 -2.25 -6.03 22.45
C LEU A 73 -1.07 -5.36 23.16
N TYR A 74 -0.28 -4.53 22.48
CA TYR A 74 0.87 -3.86 23.10
C TYR A 74 0.44 -2.66 23.94
N THR A 75 -0.47 -1.83 23.44
CA THR A 75 -0.95 -0.68 24.22
C THR A 75 -1.83 -1.10 25.39
N GLY A 76 -2.56 -2.21 25.27
CA GLY A 76 -3.44 -2.74 26.31
C GLY A 76 -2.70 -3.53 27.38
N GLU A 77 -1.77 -4.42 27.01
CA GLU A 77 -1.10 -5.28 28.00
C GLU A 77 0.12 -4.60 28.63
N GLU A 78 0.92 -3.83 27.87
CA GLU A 78 2.15 -3.21 28.42
C GLU A 78 1.88 -2.02 29.35
N THR A 79 0.65 -1.47 29.29
CA THR A 79 0.14 -0.49 30.25
C THR A 79 -0.48 -1.16 31.49
N THR A 80 -0.53 -2.48 31.56
CA THR A 80 -0.97 -3.18 32.78
C THR A 80 0.21 -3.55 33.66
N ASP A 81 -0.08 -4.06 34.85
CA ASP A 81 0.90 -4.62 35.78
C ASP A 81 1.11 -6.15 35.61
N LEU A 82 0.51 -6.76 34.58
CA LEU A 82 0.54 -8.20 34.36
C LEU A 82 1.69 -8.67 33.47
N GLN A 83 2.21 -7.79 32.61
CA GLN A 83 3.29 -8.10 31.67
C GLN A 83 4.25 -6.92 31.56
N VAL A 84 5.52 -7.21 31.30
CA VAL A 84 6.54 -6.22 30.92
C VAL A 84 7.39 -6.75 29.78
N THR A 85 7.62 -5.93 28.76
CA THR A 85 8.58 -6.20 27.68
C THR A 85 9.93 -5.51 27.96
N PRO A 86 10.94 -6.23 28.49
CA PRO A 86 12.24 -5.65 28.79
C PRO A 86 13.13 -5.53 27.55
N SER A 87 13.98 -4.50 27.52
CA SER A 87 15.06 -4.41 26.53
C SER A 87 16.09 -5.52 26.77
N ARG A 88 16.43 -6.32 25.74
CA ARG A 88 17.38 -7.43 25.86
C ARG A 88 18.32 -7.52 24.67
N GLY A 89 19.62 -7.34 24.90
CA GLY A 89 20.67 -7.62 23.91
C GLY A 89 20.50 -6.89 22.57
N GLY A 90 19.99 -5.66 22.59
CA GLY A 90 19.72 -4.85 21.39
C GLY A 90 18.32 -5.04 20.79
N ALA A 91 17.53 -6.02 21.25
CA ALA A 91 16.13 -6.17 20.88
C ALA A 91 15.20 -5.48 21.90
N TRP A 92 13.99 -5.13 21.46
CA TRP A 92 12.89 -4.65 22.30
C TRP A 92 13.12 -3.32 23.02
N TYR A 93 14.17 -2.57 22.65
CA TYR A 93 14.27 -1.18 23.10
C TYR A 93 13.30 -0.30 22.31
N ASP A 94 13.21 -0.48 20.98
CA ASP A 94 12.26 0.17 20.06
C ASP A 94 12.03 1.67 20.37
N GLY A 95 13.13 2.40 20.56
CA GLY A 95 13.10 3.83 20.89
C GLY A 95 12.47 4.15 22.26
N GLY A 96 12.53 3.23 23.21
CA GLY A 96 11.92 3.34 24.53
C GLY A 96 10.40 3.26 24.51
N THR A 97 9.78 2.64 23.49
CA THR A 97 8.31 2.59 23.37
C THR A 97 7.67 1.84 24.53
N TYR A 98 8.13 0.61 24.83
CA TYR A 98 7.61 -0.19 25.94
C TYR A 98 7.85 0.44 27.32
N TYR A 99 9.01 1.06 27.50
CA TYR A 99 9.32 1.79 28.74
C TYR A 99 8.34 2.94 28.99
N ARG A 100 8.02 3.73 27.96
CA ARG A 100 7.06 4.83 28.07
C ARG A 100 5.64 4.33 28.30
N LEU A 101 5.25 3.24 27.62
CA LEU A 101 3.95 2.60 27.84
C LEU A 101 3.81 2.11 29.26
N HIS A 102 4.86 1.57 29.89
CA HIS A 102 4.77 1.09 31.27
C HIS A 102 4.80 2.21 32.33
N GLN A 103 5.18 3.44 31.94
CA GLN A 103 5.29 4.61 32.83
C GLN A 103 4.13 5.61 32.70
N HIS A 104 3.03 5.21 32.08
CA HIS A 104 1.84 6.05 31.87
C HIS A 104 1.18 6.53 33.18
#